data_AF-A0A1I4RXT0-F1
#
_entry.id   AF-A0A1I4RXT0-F1
#
_cell.length_a   1.000
_cell.length_b   1.000
_cell.length_c   1.000
_cell.angle_alpha   90.00
_cell.angle_beta   90.00
_cell.angle_gamma   90.00
#
_symmetry.space_group_name_H-M   'P 1'
#
loop_
_entity.id
_entity.type
_entity.pdbx_description
1 polymer ?
#
loop_
_entity_poly.entity_id
_entity_poly.type
_entity_poly.pdbx_seq_one_letter_code
_entity_poly.pdbx_strand_id
1 'polypeptide(L)' 'MKTKFCPEAAELIGSPMRPVAFTLPVVLVAAIDKAAAIDDASAPNRSSLVRRALVQFLRRQEAA' A
#
# COMPACT_ATOMS: atom_id res chain seq x y z
N MET A 1 -6.02 -19.24 -16.43
CA MET A 1 -5.35 -17.92 -16.52
C MET A 1 -4.26 -17.90 -15.47
N LYS A 2 -2.99 -17.64 -15.84
CA LYS A 2 -1.96 -17.35 -14.82
C LYS A 2 -2.36 -16.01 -14.17
N THR A 3 -2.80 -16.04 -12.92
CA THR A 3 -3.09 -14.84 -12.15
C THR A 3 -1.80 -14.04 -12.01
N LYS A 4 -1.69 -12.91 -12.72
CA LYS A 4 -0.63 -11.93 -12.46
C LYS A 4 -0.69 -11.53 -11.00
N PHE A 5 0.47 -11.44 -10.36
CA PHE A 5 0.57 -11.23 -8.92
C PHE A 5 0.37 -9.75 -8.54
N CYS A 6 0.59 -8.82 -9.48
CA CYS A 6 0.39 -7.39 -9.31
C CYS A 6 -0.61 -6.84 -10.34
N PRO A 7 -1.61 -6.03 -9.91
CA PRO A 7 -2.49 -5.36 -10.86
C PRO A 7 -1.77 -4.26 -11.66
N GLU A 8 -2.14 -4.12 -12.92
CA GLU A 8 -1.66 -3.03 -13.78
C GLU A 8 -2.30 -1.69 -13.40
N ALA A 9 -1.68 -0.57 -13.79
CA ALA A 9 -2.21 0.76 -13.46
C ALA A 9 -3.65 0.95 -13.96
N ALA A 10 -3.98 0.40 -15.14
CA ALA A 10 -5.32 0.43 -15.71
C ALA A 10 -6.35 -0.34 -14.85
N GLU A 11 -5.95 -1.45 -14.24
CA GLU A 11 -6.81 -2.28 -13.38
C GLU A 11 -7.05 -1.63 -12.00
N LEU A 12 -6.22 -0.67 -11.62
CA LEU A 12 -6.38 0.13 -10.41
C LEU A 12 -7.28 1.36 -10.62
N ILE A 13 -7.51 1.79 -11.86
CA ILE A 13 -8.37 2.92 -12.19
C ILE A 13 -9.83 2.44 -12.15
N GLY A 14 -10.65 3.05 -11.28
CA GLY A 14 -12.06 2.70 -11.14
C GLY A 14 -12.35 1.43 -10.32
N SER A 15 -11.32 0.73 -9.84
CA SER A 15 -11.50 -0.39 -8.91
C SER A 15 -12.01 0.12 -7.55
N PRO A 16 -13.11 -0.45 -7.02
CA PRO A 16 -13.64 -0.01 -5.73
C PRO A 16 -12.64 -0.33 -4.62
N MET A 17 -12.34 0.69 -3.81
CA MET A 17 -11.49 0.53 -2.63
C MET A 17 -12.21 -0.35 -1.61
N ARG A 18 -11.64 -1.53 -1.33
CA ARG A 18 -12.12 -2.40 -0.26
C ARG A 18 -11.37 -2.08 1.04
N PRO A 19 -12.07 -1.83 2.16
CA PRO A 19 -11.41 -1.69 3.44
C PRO A 19 -10.80 -3.03 3.85
N VAL A 20 -9.55 -2.99 4.30
CA VAL A 20 -8.84 -4.16 4.85
C VAL A 20 -8.28 -3.75 6.21
N ALA A 21 -8.50 -4.60 7.20
CA ALA A 21 -7.94 -4.45 8.53
C ALA A 21 -6.94 -5.58 8.80
N PHE A 22 -5.83 -5.25 9.44
CA PHE A 22 -4.84 -6.21 9.89
C PHE A 22 -4.18 -5.70 11.17
N THR A 23 -3.75 -6.63 12.01
CA THR A 23 -3.11 -6.31 13.30
C THR A 23 -1.61 -6.19 13.12
N LEU A 24 -1.01 -5.14 13.67
CA LEU A 24 0.43 -4.93 13.70
C LEU A 24 0.93 -4.66 15.12
N PRO A 25 2.19 -5.00 15.43
CA PRO A 25 2.88 -4.47 16.60
C PRO A 25 2.82 -2.92 16.62
N VAL A 26 2.60 -2.36 17.81
CA VAL A 26 2.48 -0.90 18.01
C VAL A 26 3.67 -0.13 17.44
N VAL A 27 4.88 -0.69 17.57
CA VAL A 27 6.11 -0.09 17.04
C VAL A 27 6.08 0.09 15.52
N LEU A 28 5.42 -0.81 14.78
CA LEU A 28 5.28 -0.69 13.32
C LEU A 28 4.22 0.34 12.95
N VAL A 29 3.12 0.41 13.72
CA VAL A 29 2.10 1.45 13.53
C VAL A 29 2.72 2.84 13.71
N ALA A 30 3.51 3.04 14.78
CA ALA A 30 4.21 4.30 15.01
C ALA A 30 5.19 4.66 13.88
N ALA A 31 5.89 3.66 13.32
CA ALA A 31 6.77 3.88 12.18
C ALA A 31 6.00 4.29 10.91
N ILE A 32 4.86 3.66 10.64
CA ILE A 32 3.96 4.03 9.53
C ILE A 32 3.43 5.45 9.71
N ASP A 33 3.05 5.82 10.94
CA ASP A 33 2.52 7.15 11.25
C ASP A 33 3.57 8.23 11.00
N LYS A 34 4.81 7.99 11.44
CA LYS A 34 5.94 8.87 11.17
C LYS A 34 6.22 8.99 9.68
N ALA A 35 6.21 7.87 8.94
CA ALA A 35 6.43 7.87 7.50
C ALA A 35 5.32 8.62 6.74
N ALA A 36 4.06 8.45 7.14
CA ALA A 36 2.92 9.14 6.55
C ALA A 36 3.00 10.65 6.77
N ALA A 37 3.46 11.08 7.95
CA ALA A 37 3.65 12.50 8.26
C ALA A 37 4.80 13.15 7.46
N ILE A 38 5.81 12.37 7.06
CA ILE A 38 6.91 12.83 6.21
C ILE A 38 6.46 12.95 4.74
N ASP A 39 5.64 12.01 4.26
CA ASP A 39 5.15 11.97 2.88
C ASP A 39 4.18 13.12 2.55
N ASP A 40 3.24 13.40 3.46
CA ASP A 40 2.35 14.57 3.38
C ASP A 40 2.09 15.12 4.78
N ALA A 41 2.83 16.18 5.14
CA ALA A 41 2.70 16.82 6.44
C ALA A 41 1.34 17.52 6.64
N SER A 42 0.68 17.91 5.55
CA SER A 42 -0.60 18.63 5.60
C SER A 42 -1.79 17.69 5.77
N ALA A 43 -1.70 16.47 5.23
CA ALA A 43 -2.74 15.45 5.32
C ALA A 43 -2.16 14.01 5.36
N PRO A 44 -1.55 13.57 6.48
CA PRO A 44 -0.91 12.26 6.58
C PRO A 44 -1.87 11.09 6.33
N ASN A 45 -1.58 10.23 5.34
CA ASN A 45 -2.45 9.12 4.95
C ASN A 45 -1.73 7.75 4.96
N ARG A 46 -1.97 6.98 6.02
CA ARG A 46 -1.41 5.62 6.22
C ARG A 46 -1.82 4.67 5.09
N SER A 47 -3.10 4.66 4.73
CA SER A 47 -3.65 3.73 3.74
C SER A 47 -3.04 3.95 2.35
N SER A 48 -2.84 5.22 1.95
CA SER A 48 -2.17 5.56 0.69
C SER A 48 -0.71 5.10 0.69
N LEU A 49 0.02 5.35 1.78
CA LEU A 49 1.41 4.92 1.93
C LEU A 49 1.55 3.39 1.88
N VAL A 50 0.76 2.67 2.67
CA VAL A 50 0.78 1.20 2.72
C VAL A 50 0.37 0.60 1.38
N ARG A 51 -0.64 1.16 0.71
CA ARG A 51 -1.06 0.71 -0.63
C ARG A 51 0.07 0.83 -1.65
N ARG A 52 0.75 1.99 -1.71
CA ARG A 52 1.88 2.20 -2.63
C ARG A 52 3.03 1.23 -2.34
N ALA A 53 3.37 1.03 -1.07
CA ALA A 53 4.40 0.09 -0.65
C ALA A 53 4.07 -1.36 -1.06
N LEU A 54 2.82 -1.79 -0.85
CA LEU A 54 2.35 -3.12 -1.23
C LEU A 54 2.43 -3.35 -2.75
N VAL A 55 1.95 -2.40 -3.56
CA VAL A 55 2.03 -2.50 -5.02
C VAL A 55 3.49 -2.60 -5.48
N GLN A 56 4.38 -1.77 -4.94
CA GLN A 56 5.82 -1.83 -5.29
C GLN A 56 6.45 -3.16 -4.88
N PHE A 57 6.10 -3.69 -3.71
CA PHE A 57 6.56 -5.00 -3.27
C PHE A 57 6.11 -6.11 -4.23
N LEU A 58 4.83 -6.16 -4.60
CA LEU A 58 4.28 -7.18 -5.51
C LEU A 58 4.95 -7.12 -6.90
N ARG A 59 5.20 -5.92 -7.43
CA ARG A 59 5.94 -5.76 -8.70
C ARG A 59 7.36 -6.31 -8.63
N ARG A 60 8.06 -6.10 -7.52
CA ARG A 60 9.41 -6.66 -7.33
C ARG A 60 9.40 -8.18 -7.23
N GLN A 61 8.37 -8.77 -6.61
CA GLN A 61 8.22 -10.22 -6.53
C GLN A 61 7.87 -10.85 -7.88
N GLU A 62 7.16 -10.13 -8.75
CA GLU A 62 6.87 -10.60 -10.12
C GLU A 62 8.09 -10.55 -11.04
N ALA A 63 9.03 -9.64 -10.78
CA ALA A 63 10.28 -9.50 -11.53
C ALA A 63 11.42 -10.42 -11.04
N ALA A 64 11.26 -11.07 -9.88
CA ALA A 64 12.24 -11.96 -9.26
C ALA A 64 11.97 -13.43 -9.60
#